data_AF-A0A1E9ISK1-F1
#
_entry.id   AF-A0A1E9ISK1-F1
#
_cell.length_a   1.000
_cell.length_b   1.000
_cell.length_c   1.000
_cell.angle_alpha   90.00
_cell.angle_beta   90.00
_cell.angle_gamma   90.00
#
_symmetry.space_group_name_H-M   'P 1'
#
loop_
_entity.id
_entity.type
_entity.pdbx_description
1 polymer ?
#
loop_
_entity_poly.entity_id
_entity_poly.type
_entity_poly.pdbx_seq_one_letter_code
_entity_poly.pdbx_strand_id
1 'polypeptide(L)'
;MKDNNILETIINDTENIMNDIFLSGFHMVQPATFEKLEQIEKLCQKTGMSKAEELMRELRDKLNQRRNSFEYDIRAAADVFCKLEFYIQNAKDMIL
;
A
#
# COMPACT_ATOMS: atom_id res chain seq x y z
N MET A 1 5.66 17.51 17.59
CA MET A 1 4.99 18.25 16.48
C MET A 1 5.51 17.88 15.08
N LYS A 2 6.73 17.35 14.87
CA LYS A 2 7.19 16.93 13.54
C LYS A 2 6.66 15.55 13.10
N ASP A 3 6.49 14.61 14.03
CA ASP A 3 6.18 13.22 13.67
C ASP A 3 4.71 12.97 13.31
N ASN A 4 3.75 13.69 13.92
CA ASN A 4 2.33 13.59 13.55
C ASN A 4 2.07 13.88 12.07
N ASN A 5 2.78 14.85 11.51
CA ASN A 5 2.61 15.23 10.11
C ASN A 5 3.10 14.11 9.16
N ILE A 6 4.17 13.42 9.51
CA ILE A 6 4.71 12.32 8.69
C ILE A 6 3.77 11.12 8.72
N LEU A 7 3.24 10.77 9.89
CA LEU A 7 2.31 9.65 10.02
C LEU A 7 0.99 9.91 9.30
N GLU A 8 0.42 11.11 9.44
CA GLU A 8 -0.75 11.54 8.66
C GLU A 8 -0.48 11.50 7.15
N THR A 9 0.71 11.93 6.72
CA THR A 9 1.12 11.84 5.30
C THR A 9 1.12 10.40 4.82
N ILE A 10 1.74 9.48 5.56
CA ILE A 10 1.76 8.05 5.21
C ILE A 10 0.34 7.49 5.11
N ILE A 11 -0.53 7.79 6.08
CA ILE A 11 -1.91 7.30 6.09
C ILE A 11 -2.67 7.81 4.86
N ASN A 12 -2.66 9.13 4.63
CA ASN A 12 -3.39 9.74 3.51
C ASN A 12 -2.86 9.26 2.15
N ASP A 13 -1.55 9.20 1.98
CA ASP A 13 -0.95 8.71 0.72
C ASP A 13 -1.26 7.23 0.49
N THR A 14 -1.30 6.43 1.57
CA THR A 14 -1.68 5.02 1.48
C THR A 14 -3.16 4.87 1.11
N GLU A 15 -4.07 5.61 1.75
CA GLU A 15 -5.50 5.58 1.39
C GLU A 15 -5.72 5.96 -0.09
N ASN A 16 -5.04 7.01 -0.56
CA ASN A 16 -5.12 7.44 -1.96
C ASN A 16 -4.63 6.35 -2.92
N ILE A 17 -3.48 5.72 -2.65
CA ILE A 17 -2.95 4.70 -3.55
C ILE A 17 -3.79 3.43 -3.53
N MET A 18 -4.37 3.10 -2.39
CA MET A 18 -5.29 1.96 -2.26
C MET A 18 -6.56 2.18 -3.08
N ASN A 19 -7.11 3.39 -3.09
CA ASN A 19 -8.24 3.74 -3.96
C ASN A 19 -7.87 3.58 -5.45
N ASP A 20 -6.71 4.05 -5.87
CA ASP A 20 -6.24 3.88 -7.26
C ASP A 20 -6.14 2.40 -7.65
N ILE A 21 -5.60 1.55 -6.76
CA ILE A 21 -5.48 0.10 -6.97
C ILE A 21 -6.86 -0.55 -7.07
N PHE A 22 -7.77 -0.22 -6.14
CA PHE A 22 -9.12 -0.75 -6.13
C PHE A 22 -9.89 -0.40 -7.40
N LEU A 23 -9.84 0.87 -7.83
CA LEU A 23 -10.49 1.34 -9.06
C LEU A 23 -9.92 0.70 -10.32
N SER A 24 -8.63 0.29 -10.30
CA SER A 24 -8.01 -0.47 -11.38
C SER A 24 -8.47 -1.94 -11.47
N GLY A 25 -9.27 -2.39 -10.49
CA GLY A 25 -9.70 -3.78 -10.33
C GLY A 25 -8.53 -4.72 -10.08
N PHE A 26 -7.42 -4.24 -9.50
CA PHE A 26 -6.17 -4.97 -9.31
C PHE A 26 -5.52 -5.49 -10.61
N HIS A 27 -6.02 -5.06 -11.76
CA HIS A 27 -5.58 -5.54 -13.05
C HIS A 27 -4.68 -4.50 -13.70
N MET A 28 -5.19 -3.32 -14.01
CA MET A 28 -4.47 -2.32 -14.81
C MET A 28 -3.77 -1.28 -13.94
N VAL A 29 -2.93 -1.74 -13.01
CA VAL A 29 -2.16 -0.85 -12.14
C VAL A 29 -1.09 -0.11 -12.96
N GLN A 30 -1.13 1.22 -12.91
CA GLN A 30 -0.25 2.08 -13.70
C GLN A 30 1.18 2.08 -13.14
N PRO A 31 2.23 2.28 -13.96
CA PRO A 31 3.61 2.42 -13.47
C PRO A 31 3.76 3.43 -12.33
N ALA A 32 3.09 4.59 -12.44
CA ALA A 32 3.09 5.63 -11.40
C ALA A 32 2.57 5.12 -10.04
N THR A 33 1.64 4.15 -10.03
CA THR A 33 1.15 3.53 -8.80
C THR A 33 2.22 2.71 -8.11
N PHE A 34 3.06 1.99 -8.87
CA PHE A 34 4.19 1.22 -8.33
C PHE A 34 5.26 2.14 -7.73
N GLU A 35 5.57 3.26 -8.41
CA GLU A 35 6.52 4.26 -7.90
C GLU A 35 6.04 4.87 -6.58
N LYS A 36 4.76 5.22 -6.49
CA LYS A 36 4.16 5.72 -5.24
C LYS A 36 4.19 4.67 -4.13
N LEU A 37 3.85 3.42 -4.41
CA LEU A 37 3.95 2.33 -3.43
C LEU A 37 5.38 2.20 -2.87
N GLU A 38 6.40 2.29 -3.73
CA GLU A 38 7.80 2.25 -3.29
C GLU A 38 8.21 3.48 -2.46
N GLN A 39 7.71 4.67 -2.81
CA GLN A 39 7.95 5.88 -2.02
C GLN A 39 7.36 5.77 -0.61
N ILE A 40 6.12 5.28 -0.51
CA ILE A 40 5.46 5.11 0.78
C ILE A 40 6.11 3.97 1.59
N GLU A 41 6.51 2.86 0.95
CA GLU A 41 7.29 1.79 1.58
C GLU A 41 8.54 2.34 2.27
N LYS A 42 9.31 3.18 1.55
CA LYS A 42 10.52 3.82 2.09
C LYS A 42 10.21 4.76 3.25
N LEU A 43 9.06 5.42 3.26
CA LEU A 43 8.62 6.25 4.37
C LEU A 43 8.26 5.40 5.59
N CYS A 44 7.46 4.33 5.41
CA CYS A 44 7.13 3.36 6.45
C CYS A 44 8.38 2.76 7.09
N GLN A 45 9.38 2.41 6.29
CA GLN A 45 10.66 1.91 6.79
C GLN A 45 11.37 2.94 7.68
N LYS A 46 11.42 4.21 7.26
CA LYS A 46 12.09 5.30 8.01
C LYS A 46 11.38 5.64 9.31
N THR A 47 10.08 5.43 9.40
CA THR A 47 9.27 5.74 10.58
C THR A 47 9.06 4.55 11.51
N GLY A 48 9.61 3.38 11.18
CA GLY A 48 9.46 2.17 11.99
C GLY A 48 8.11 1.46 11.85
N MET A 49 7.31 1.81 10.83
CA MET A 49 6.06 1.13 10.48
C MET A 49 6.33 -0.17 9.70
N SER A 50 7.13 -1.07 10.28
CA SER A 50 7.66 -2.25 9.59
C SER A 50 6.58 -3.17 9.03
N LYS A 51 5.40 -3.26 9.67
CA LYS A 51 4.30 -4.07 9.14
C LYS A 51 3.66 -3.45 7.90
N ALA A 52 3.50 -2.12 7.87
CA ALA A 52 3.02 -1.42 6.69
C ALA A 52 4.02 -1.53 5.52
N GLU A 53 5.32 -1.41 5.81
CA GLU A 53 6.40 -1.64 4.82
C GLU A 53 6.29 -3.05 4.20
N GLU A 54 6.19 -4.09 5.02
CA GLU A 54 6.08 -5.48 4.58
C GLU A 54 4.85 -5.69 3.67
N LEU A 55 3.69 -5.21 4.11
CA LEU A 55 2.43 -5.35 3.36
C LEU A 55 2.44 -4.56 2.06
N MET A 56 3.03 -3.36 2.02
CA MET A 56 3.18 -2.57 0.79
C MET A 56 4.09 -3.26 -0.22
N ARG A 57 5.24 -3.78 0.24
CA ARG A 57 6.15 -4.53 -0.62
C ARG A 57 5.47 -5.77 -1.18
N GLU A 58 4.80 -6.54 -0.34
CA GLU A 58 4.07 -7.73 -0.76
C GLU A 58 2.98 -7.40 -1.78
N LEU A 59 2.19 -6.34 -1.53
CA LEU A 59 1.16 -5.88 -2.46
C LEU A 59 1.77 -5.49 -3.80
N ARG A 60 2.85 -4.71 -3.78
CA ARG A 60 3.59 -4.31 -4.99
C ARG A 60 4.05 -5.53 -5.78
N ASP A 61 4.65 -6.52 -5.11
CA ASP A 61 5.18 -7.71 -5.74
C ASP A 61 4.05 -8.55 -6.37
N LYS A 62 2.92 -8.72 -5.66
CA LYS A 62 1.73 -9.41 -6.20
C LYS A 62 1.17 -8.68 -7.42
N LEU A 63 1.00 -7.36 -7.36
CA LEU A 63 0.50 -6.57 -8.49
C LEU A 63 1.45 -6.65 -9.70
N ASN A 64 2.77 -6.73 -9.46
CA ASN A 64 3.77 -6.83 -10.51
C ASN A 64 3.83 -8.23 -11.15
N GLN A 65 3.39 -9.30 -10.47
CA GLN A 65 3.32 -10.64 -11.05
C GLN A 65 2.42 -10.69 -12.29
N ARG A 66 1.35 -9.87 -12.35
CA ARG A 66 0.50 -9.75 -13.54
C ARG A 66 1.27 -9.26 -14.77
N ARG A 67 2.21 -8.33 -14.59
CA ARG A 67 3.04 -7.85 -15.72
C ARG A 67 3.89 -8.95 -16.33
N ASN A 68 4.22 -9.98 -15.53
CA ASN A 68 5.21 -10.99 -15.86
C ASN A 68 4.61 -12.40 -16.07
N SER A 69 3.32 -12.62 -15.79
CA SER A 69 2.67 -13.93 -15.88
C SER A 69 1.17 -13.84 -16.18
N PHE A 70 0.68 -14.81 -16.95
CA PHE A 70 -0.76 -15.00 -17.23
C PHE A 70 -1.52 -15.55 -16.01
N GLU A 71 -0.83 -16.18 -15.05
CA GLU A 71 -1.39 -16.78 -13.84
C GLU A 71 -1.44 -15.80 -12.66
N TYR A 72 -1.96 -14.59 -12.90
CA TYR A 72 -2.09 -13.59 -11.85
C TYR A 72 -3.18 -13.98 -10.83
N ASP A 73 -2.78 -14.24 -9.59
CA ASP A 73 -3.71 -14.49 -8.49
C ASP A 73 -4.20 -13.17 -7.87
N ILE A 74 -5.32 -12.68 -8.39
CA ILE A 74 -6.01 -11.49 -7.86
C ILE A 74 -6.44 -11.67 -6.41
N ARG A 75 -6.75 -12.90 -5.96
CA ARG A 75 -7.19 -13.14 -4.57
C ARG A 75 -6.04 -12.92 -3.61
N ALA A 76 -4.82 -13.34 -3.99
CA ALA A 76 -3.62 -13.06 -3.21
C ALA A 76 -3.34 -11.56 -3.11
N ALA A 77 -3.49 -10.80 -4.21
CA ALA A 77 -3.33 -9.34 -4.16
C ALA A 77 -4.40 -8.65 -3.30
N ALA A 78 -5.66 -9.08 -3.43
CA ALA A 78 -6.78 -8.56 -2.65
C ALA A 78 -6.65 -8.86 -1.14
N ASP A 79 -6.15 -10.03 -0.77
CA ASP A 79 -5.90 -10.39 0.63
C ASP A 79 -4.85 -9.47 1.28
N VAL A 80 -3.73 -9.23 0.59
CA VAL A 80 -2.69 -8.30 1.07
C VAL A 80 -3.22 -6.87 1.14
N PHE A 81 -4.01 -6.46 0.14
CA PHE A 81 -4.69 -5.17 0.12
C PHE A 81 -5.57 -4.98 1.36
N CYS A 82 -6.46 -5.93 1.68
CA CYS A 82 -7.33 -5.85 2.85
C CYS A 82 -6.55 -5.80 4.17
N LYS A 83 -5.44 -6.53 4.27
CA LYS A 83 -4.55 -6.47 5.45
C LYS A 83 -3.91 -5.09 5.61
N LEU A 84 -3.46 -4.49 4.51
CA LEU A 84 -2.90 -3.13 4.52
C LEU A 84 -3.97 -2.10 4.88
N GLU A 85 -5.18 -2.22 4.30
CA GLU A 85 -6.32 -1.34 4.59
C GLU A 85 -6.63 -1.37 6.09
N PHE A 86 -6.80 -2.57 6.64
CA PHE A 86 -7.08 -2.77 8.05
C PHE A 86 -6.01 -2.14 8.92
N TYR A 87 -4.73 -2.37 8.60
CA TYR A 87 -3.62 -1.78 9.36
C TYR A 87 -3.67 -0.25 9.37
N ILE A 88 -3.89 0.37 8.20
CA ILE A 88 -3.91 1.83 8.05
C ILE A 88 -5.13 2.45 8.73
N GLN A 89 -6.31 1.83 8.63
CA GLN A 89 -7.50 2.30 9.34
C GLN A 89 -7.30 2.27 10.87
N ASN A 90 -6.73 1.17 11.40
CA ASN A 90 -6.42 1.11 12.84
C ASN A 90 -5.37 2.14 13.25
N ALA A 91 -4.36 2.41 12.41
CA ALA A 91 -3.37 3.45 12.68
C ALA A 91 -4.03 4.84 12.73
N LYS A 92 -4.99 5.11 11.84
CA LYS A 92 -5.76 6.35 11.79
C LYS A 92 -6.64 6.55 13.03
N ASP A 93 -7.35 5.50 13.44
CA ASP A 93 -8.22 5.51 14.63
C ASP A 93 -7.45 5.70 15.95
N MET A 94 -6.14 5.43 15.97
CA MET A 94 -5.29 5.68 17.14
C MET A 94 -4.79 7.14 17.23
N ILE A 95 -4.89 7.91 16.15
CA ILE A 95 -4.37 9.29 16.06
C ILE A 95 -5.50 10.32 16.16
N LEU A 96 -6.70 9.98 15.68
CA LEU A 96 -7.93 10.80 15.74
C LEU A 96 -8.72 10.56 17.04
#